data_AF-A0A7S1H3C3-F1
#
_entry.id   AF-A0A7S1H3C3-F1
#
_cell.length_a   1.000
_cell.length_b   1.000
_cell.length_c   1.000
_cell.angle_alpha   90.00
_cell.angle_beta   90.00
_cell.angle_gamma   90.00
#
_symmetry.space_group_name_H-M   'P 1'
#
loop_
_entity.id
_entity.type
_entity.pdbx_description
1 polymer ?
#
loop_
_entity_poly.entity_id
_entity_poly.type
_entity_poly.pdbx_seq_one_letter_code
_entity_poly.pdbx_strand_id
1 'polypeptide(L)'
;DDGRMIRILRLKANSNVVCSTIEEIEGRRRQLFLSAGENMLHEIRSKLREMMESEEVKQLLRTNMLARWEHWHKNEYDSIVSEVKGWLENFKGRSAEWFNNDWQYAGATRELTQLEIMALDKFRHWMQVVSGTSSRKSLATVSREMEATMMKRFNDIV
;
A
#
# COMPACT_ATOMS: atom_id res chain seq x y z
N ASP A 1 -14.58 40.42 43.99
CA ASP A 1 -13.54 40.67 42.97
C ASP A 1 -12.49 39.57 42.99
N ASP A 2 -12.79 38.50 42.25
CA ASP A 2 -11.93 37.32 42.16
C ASP A 2 -10.80 37.54 41.16
N GLY A 3 -9.60 37.74 41.71
CA GLY A 3 -8.36 37.86 40.94
C GLY A 3 -8.03 36.54 40.22
N ARG A 4 -8.29 36.49 38.91
CA ARG A 4 -7.84 35.38 38.05
C ARG A 4 -6.34 35.49 37.81
N MET A 5 -5.60 34.50 38.30
CA MET A 5 -4.17 34.33 38.06
C MET A 5 -3.90 33.98 36.58
N ILE A 6 -3.23 34.86 35.83
CA ILE A 6 -2.78 34.58 34.47
C ILE A 6 -1.41 33.88 34.54
N ARG A 7 -1.36 32.59 34.24
CA ARG A 7 -0.08 31.87 34.04
C ARG A 7 0.43 32.16 32.62
N ILE A 8 1.41 33.05 32.52
CA ILE A 8 2.15 33.26 31.28
C ILE A 8 3.16 32.12 31.12
N LEU A 9 2.83 31.15 30.27
CA LEU A 9 3.79 30.14 29.81
C LEU A 9 4.70 30.80 28.75
N ARG A 10 5.94 31.11 29.12
CA ARG A 10 6.97 31.46 28.14
C ARG A 10 7.33 30.20 27.35
N LEU A 11 6.71 30.02 26.20
CA LEU A 11 7.18 29.09 25.17
C LEU A 11 8.57 29.56 24.73
N LYS A 12 9.62 28.91 25.24
CA LYS A 12 10.95 29.00 24.61
C LYS A 12 10.84 28.34 23.25
N ALA A 13 10.68 29.16 22.21
CA ALA A 13 10.90 28.71 20.85
C ALA A 13 12.36 28.25 20.74
N ASN A 14 12.56 26.94 20.68
CA ASN A 14 13.84 26.38 20.24
C ASN A 14 13.98 26.72 18.76
N SER A 15 14.77 27.74 18.45
CA SER A 15 15.07 28.19 17.08
C SER A 15 16.03 27.26 16.32
N ASN A 16 16.17 26.00 16.73
CA ASN A 16 16.99 24.99 16.03
C ASN A 16 16.19 24.18 15.00
N VAL A 17 14.97 24.60 14.68
CA VAL A 17 14.35 24.17 13.42
C VAL A 17 14.95 25.05 12.35
N VAL A 18 16.06 24.59 11.76
CA VAL A 18 16.54 25.13 10.49
C VAL A 18 15.33 25.10 9.57
N CYS A 19 14.86 26.28 9.16
CA CYS A 19 13.82 26.44 8.18
C CYS A 19 14.42 25.90 6.87
N SER A 20 14.24 24.60 6.63
CA SER A 20 14.64 24.01 5.36
C SER A 20 13.97 24.84 4.26
N THR A 21 14.75 25.20 3.26
CA THR A 21 14.23 25.94 2.10
C THR A 21 13.00 25.23 1.54
N ILE A 22 12.07 25.95 0.91
CA ILE A 22 10.88 25.32 0.31
C ILE A 22 11.32 24.14 -0.57
N GLU A 23 12.35 24.30 -1.39
CA GLU A 23 12.97 23.24 -2.20
C GLU A 23 13.46 22.01 -1.39
N GLU A 24 14.02 22.20 -0.19
CA GLU A 24 14.37 21.09 0.72
C GLU A 24 13.14 20.38 1.27
N ILE A 25 12.05 21.11 1.57
CA ILE A 25 10.78 20.50 2.02
C ILE A 25 10.12 19.75 0.86
N GLU A 26 10.18 20.31 -0.33
CA GLU A 26 9.61 19.79 -1.57
C GLU A 26 10.30 18.49 -2.01
N GLY A 27 11.65 18.47 -2.02
CA GLY A 27 12.42 17.26 -2.28
C GLY A 27 12.17 16.16 -1.22
N ARG A 28 11.91 16.56 0.01
CA ARG A 28 11.69 15.65 1.14
C ARG A 28 10.36 14.91 1.08
N ARG A 29 9.27 15.52 0.59
CA ARG A 29 7.99 14.82 0.40
C ARG A 29 8.11 13.66 -0.60
N ARG A 30 8.73 13.92 -1.75
CA ARG A 30 9.02 12.89 -2.76
C ARG A 30 9.89 11.78 -2.17
N GLN A 31 10.97 12.15 -1.48
CA GLN A 31 11.89 11.18 -0.89
C GLN A 31 11.20 10.29 0.16
N LEU A 32 10.40 10.88 1.06
CA LEU A 32 9.64 10.16 2.08
C LEU A 32 8.62 9.21 1.45
N PHE A 33 7.87 9.69 0.45
CA PHE A 33 6.87 8.88 -0.24
C PHE A 33 7.50 7.67 -0.95
N LEU A 34 8.57 7.89 -1.71
CA LEU A 34 9.24 6.81 -2.43
C LEU A 34 9.88 5.80 -1.46
N SER A 35 10.51 6.27 -0.38
CA SER A 35 11.05 5.41 0.68
C SER A 35 9.96 4.57 1.34
N ALA A 36 8.82 5.18 1.68
CA ALA A 36 7.66 4.45 2.21
C ALA A 36 7.10 3.43 1.21
N GLY A 37 7.06 3.78 -0.08
CA GLY A 37 6.68 2.86 -1.16
C GLY A 37 7.61 1.66 -1.32
N GLU A 38 8.92 1.87 -1.22
CA GLU A 38 9.91 0.78 -1.28
C GLU A 38 9.78 -0.15 -0.07
N ASN A 39 9.63 0.40 1.13
CA ASN A 39 9.38 -0.37 2.35
C ASN A 39 8.08 -1.19 2.24
N MET A 40 7.00 -0.57 1.78
CA MET A 40 5.72 -1.24 1.56
C MET A 40 5.83 -2.41 0.57
N LEU A 41 6.55 -2.21 -0.54
CA LEU A 41 6.84 -3.28 -1.50
C LEU A 41 7.63 -4.44 -0.83
N HIS A 42 8.59 -4.13 0.03
CA HIS A 42 9.32 -5.15 0.79
C HIS A 42 8.41 -5.92 1.76
N GLU A 43 7.54 -5.24 2.48
CA GLU A 43 6.57 -5.86 3.39
C GLU A 43 5.59 -6.77 2.64
N ILE A 44 5.03 -6.31 1.52
CA ILE A 44 4.14 -7.12 0.66
C ILE A 44 4.87 -8.37 0.19
N ARG A 45 6.12 -8.26 -0.26
CA ARG A 45 6.92 -9.41 -0.69
C ARG A 45 7.13 -10.43 0.43
N SER A 46 7.37 -9.96 1.66
CA SER A 46 7.53 -10.84 2.83
C SER A 46 6.22 -11.56 3.13
N LYS A 47 5.12 -10.81 3.29
CA LYS A 47 3.81 -11.37 3.64
C LYS A 47 3.28 -12.33 2.59
N LEU A 48 3.42 -11.99 1.29
CA LEU A 48 3.04 -12.91 0.22
C LEU A 48 3.90 -14.17 0.19
N ARG A 49 5.19 -14.08 0.54
CA ARG A 49 6.06 -15.27 0.67
C ARG A 49 5.63 -16.14 1.85
N GLU A 50 5.36 -15.53 3.00
CA GLU A 50 4.84 -16.25 4.18
C GLU A 50 3.54 -16.97 3.87
N MET A 51 2.62 -16.32 3.15
CA MET A 51 1.37 -16.95 2.69
C MET A 51 1.62 -18.10 1.73
N MET A 52 2.53 -17.94 0.76
CA MET A 52 2.93 -19.01 -0.18
C MET A 52 3.55 -20.21 0.53
N GLU A 53 4.33 -19.97 1.58
CA GLU A 53 5.01 -21.00 2.36
C GLU A 53 4.11 -21.63 3.44
N SER A 54 2.89 -21.12 3.62
CA SER A 54 1.92 -21.66 4.58
C SER A 54 1.53 -23.10 4.26
N GLU A 55 1.22 -23.88 5.29
CA GLU A 55 0.82 -25.28 5.10
C GLU A 55 -0.53 -25.39 4.38
N GLU A 56 -1.41 -24.40 4.55
CA GLU A 56 -2.69 -24.33 3.82
C GLU A 56 -2.46 -24.27 2.30
N VAL A 57 -1.57 -23.37 1.84
CA VAL A 57 -1.21 -23.28 0.42
C VAL A 57 -0.53 -24.56 -0.02
N LYS A 58 0.48 -25.07 0.72
CA LYS A 58 1.16 -26.33 0.37
C LYS A 58 0.19 -27.50 0.24
N GLN A 59 -0.80 -27.61 1.12
CA GLN A 59 -1.81 -28.66 1.09
C GLN A 59 -2.78 -28.47 -0.08
N LEU A 60 -3.23 -27.24 -0.33
CA LEU A 60 -4.04 -26.90 -1.49
C LEU A 60 -3.34 -27.29 -2.81
N LEU A 61 -2.04 -27.00 -2.90
CA LEU A 61 -1.21 -27.35 -4.05
C LEU A 61 -1.03 -28.86 -4.23
N ARG A 62 -0.81 -29.61 -3.14
CA ARG A 62 -0.70 -31.08 -3.18
C ARG A 62 -2.00 -31.76 -3.63
N THR A 63 -3.14 -31.18 -3.22
CA THR A 63 -4.47 -31.77 -3.49
C THR A 63 -4.94 -31.50 -4.92
N ASN A 64 -4.57 -30.36 -5.48
CA ASN A 64 -4.82 -30.02 -6.88
C ASN A 64 -3.70 -30.56 -7.79
N MET A 65 -3.70 -31.88 -8.05
CA MET A 65 -2.78 -32.58 -8.96
C MET A 65 -2.94 -32.20 -10.44
N LEU A 66 -2.69 -30.94 -10.80
CA LEU A 66 -2.46 -30.57 -12.19
C LEU A 66 -1.06 -30.00 -12.27
N ALA A 67 -0.12 -30.79 -12.79
CA ALA A 67 1.29 -30.42 -13.03
C ALA A 67 1.48 -29.14 -13.89
N ARG A 68 0.40 -28.57 -14.45
CA ARG A 68 0.38 -27.25 -15.09
C ARG A 68 0.39 -26.06 -14.12
N TRP A 69 0.20 -26.30 -12.81
CA TRP A 69 -0.12 -25.24 -11.86
C TRP A 69 1.09 -24.69 -11.11
N GLU A 70 2.17 -25.48 -10.90
CA GLU A 70 3.44 -24.99 -10.34
C GLU A 70 4.00 -23.75 -11.07
N HIS A 71 3.86 -23.68 -12.40
CA HIS A 71 4.22 -22.49 -13.16
C HIS A 71 3.23 -21.32 -12.95
N TRP A 72 1.94 -21.58 -12.73
CA TRP A 72 0.94 -20.55 -12.50
C TRP A 72 1.03 -19.90 -11.10
N HIS A 73 1.52 -20.63 -10.08
CA HIS A 73 1.66 -20.11 -8.71
C HIS A 73 2.74 -19.05 -8.58
N LYS A 74 3.91 -19.33 -9.18
CA LYS A 74 5.00 -18.37 -9.24
C LYS A 74 4.58 -17.13 -10.05
N ASN A 75 3.79 -17.34 -11.11
CA ASN A 75 3.26 -16.24 -11.92
C ASN A 75 2.34 -15.31 -11.14
N GLU A 76 1.50 -15.78 -10.22
CA GLU A 76 0.59 -14.89 -9.49
C GLU A 76 1.31 -14.05 -8.44
N TYR A 77 2.18 -14.67 -7.64
CA TYR A 77 3.06 -13.94 -6.71
C TYR A 77 3.88 -12.88 -7.46
N ASP A 78 4.56 -13.28 -8.54
CA ASP A 78 5.39 -12.38 -9.32
C ASP A 78 4.55 -11.29 -10.03
N SER A 79 3.32 -11.62 -10.46
CA SER A 79 2.38 -10.67 -11.05
C SER A 79 1.98 -9.57 -10.07
N ILE A 80 1.54 -9.93 -8.86
CA ILE A 80 1.15 -8.95 -7.81
C ILE A 80 2.34 -8.07 -7.45
N VAL A 81 3.52 -8.67 -7.24
CA VAL A 81 4.75 -7.92 -6.92
C VAL A 81 5.15 -7.01 -8.08
N SER A 82 5.00 -7.47 -9.33
CA SER A 82 5.29 -6.67 -10.53
C SER A 82 4.31 -5.50 -10.70
N GLU A 83 3.03 -5.69 -10.37
CA GLU A 83 2.03 -4.63 -10.41
C GLU A 83 2.35 -3.54 -9.38
N VAL A 84 2.67 -3.92 -8.14
CA VAL A 84 3.10 -2.98 -7.08
C VAL A 84 4.35 -2.22 -7.49
N LYS A 85 5.35 -2.93 -8.05
CA LYS A 85 6.55 -2.28 -8.58
C LYS A 85 6.21 -1.29 -9.69
N GLY A 86 5.39 -1.70 -10.65
CA GLY A 86 4.97 -0.83 -11.75
C GLY A 86 4.26 0.42 -11.24
N TRP A 87 3.39 0.27 -10.24
CA TRP A 87 2.77 1.39 -9.54
C TRP A 87 3.82 2.33 -8.93
N LEU A 88 4.82 1.82 -8.20
CA LEU A 88 5.87 2.64 -7.60
C LEU A 88 6.79 3.32 -8.63
N GLU A 89 7.14 2.63 -9.71
CA GLU A 89 7.96 3.17 -10.80
C GLU A 89 7.23 4.34 -11.50
N ASN A 90 5.89 4.29 -11.62
CA ASN A 90 5.10 5.42 -12.13
C ASN A 90 5.24 6.68 -11.26
N PHE A 91 5.50 6.54 -9.95
CA PHE A 91 5.75 7.66 -9.05
C PHE A 91 7.21 8.13 -9.05
N LYS A 92 8.18 7.23 -9.29
CA LYS A 92 9.59 7.62 -9.42
C LYS A 92 9.82 8.60 -10.58
N GLY A 93 9.07 8.45 -11.67
CA GLY A 93 9.10 9.36 -12.81
C GLY A 93 8.48 10.75 -12.57
N ARG A 94 7.84 10.99 -11.42
CA ARG A 94 7.21 12.27 -11.09
C ARG A 94 8.23 13.26 -10.51
N SER A 95 8.07 14.54 -10.86
CA SER A 95 8.87 15.65 -10.33
C SER A 95 8.53 15.96 -8.87
N ALA A 96 9.41 16.69 -8.17
CA ALA A 96 9.13 17.15 -6.81
C ALA A 96 7.87 18.03 -6.75
N GLU A 97 7.67 18.90 -7.75
CA GLU A 97 6.48 19.76 -7.89
C GLU A 97 5.16 18.97 -7.83
N TRP A 98 5.12 17.77 -8.43
CA TRP A 98 3.96 16.89 -8.36
C TRP A 98 3.62 16.47 -6.92
N PHE A 99 4.65 16.16 -6.10
CA PHE A 99 4.47 15.80 -4.69
C PHE A 99 4.17 16.99 -3.77
N ASN A 100 4.33 18.22 -4.26
CA ASN A 100 4.01 19.43 -3.50
C ASN A 100 2.55 19.84 -3.64
N ASN A 101 1.87 19.34 -4.67
CA ASN A 101 0.43 19.47 -4.77
C ASN A 101 -0.23 18.61 -3.69
N ASP A 102 -0.79 19.26 -2.67
CA ASP A 102 -1.38 18.58 -1.50
C ASP A 102 -2.47 17.57 -1.86
N TRP A 103 -3.29 17.85 -2.88
CA TRP A 103 -4.33 16.94 -3.34
C TRP A 103 -3.76 15.68 -3.99
N GLN A 104 -2.75 15.85 -4.84
CA GLN A 104 -2.05 14.74 -5.49
C GLN A 104 -1.29 13.89 -4.47
N TYR A 105 -0.56 14.54 -3.56
CA TYR A 105 0.17 13.88 -2.49
C TYR A 105 -0.74 13.11 -1.53
N ALA A 106 -1.86 13.71 -1.11
CA ALA A 106 -2.84 13.05 -0.25
C ALA A 106 -3.49 11.85 -0.95
N GLY A 107 -3.81 11.98 -2.24
CA GLY A 107 -4.30 10.87 -3.07
C GLY A 107 -3.30 9.71 -3.15
N ALA A 108 -2.05 10.02 -3.51
CA ALA A 108 -0.98 9.02 -3.60
C ALA A 108 -0.70 8.34 -2.26
N THR A 109 -0.69 9.10 -1.16
CA THR A 109 -0.48 8.56 0.19
C THR A 109 -1.63 7.64 0.59
N ARG A 110 -2.87 7.96 0.19
CA ARG A 110 -4.04 7.09 0.42
C ARG A 110 -3.92 5.78 -0.37
N GLU A 111 -3.49 5.84 -1.62
CA GLU A 111 -3.23 4.63 -2.40
C GLU A 111 -2.11 3.78 -1.75
N LEU A 112 -1.03 4.44 -1.31
CA LEU A 112 0.10 3.77 -0.66
C LEU A 112 -0.31 2.98 0.59
N THR A 113 -1.19 3.54 1.44
CA THR A 113 -1.64 2.85 2.66
C THR A 113 -2.58 1.68 2.39
N GLN A 114 -3.19 1.61 1.20
CA GLN A 114 -4.10 0.53 0.81
C GLN A 114 -3.41 -0.58 0.03
N LEU A 115 -2.23 -0.29 -0.50
CA LEU A 115 -1.50 -1.14 -1.43
C LEU A 115 -1.20 -2.54 -0.86
N GLU A 116 -0.90 -2.62 0.43
CA GLU A 116 -0.72 -3.91 1.12
C GLU A 116 -2.00 -4.75 1.10
N ILE A 117 -3.11 -4.16 1.57
CA ILE A 117 -4.40 -4.84 1.68
C ILE A 117 -4.82 -5.37 0.31
N MET A 118 -4.68 -4.55 -0.74
CA MET A 118 -4.97 -4.94 -2.11
C MET A 118 -4.13 -6.13 -2.56
N ALA A 119 -2.82 -6.11 -2.32
CA ALA A 119 -1.91 -7.17 -2.73
C ALA A 119 -2.24 -8.50 -2.02
N LEU A 120 -2.47 -8.46 -0.71
CA LEU A 120 -2.82 -9.65 0.08
C LEU A 120 -4.17 -10.21 -0.32
N ASP A 121 -5.16 -9.37 -0.54
CA ASP A 121 -6.49 -9.84 -0.90
C ASP A 121 -6.58 -10.38 -2.33
N LYS A 122 -5.83 -9.82 -3.29
CA LYS A 122 -5.67 -10.43 -4.62
C LYS A 122 -5.13 -11.86 -4.50
N PHE A 123 -4.12 -12.04 -3.67
CA PHE A 123 -3.56 -13.36 -3.40
C PHE A 123 -4.58 -14.28 -2.72
N ARG A 124 -5.35 -13.79 -1.73
CA ARG A 124 -6.42 -14.57 -1.10
C ARG A 124 -7.51 -14.99 -2.08
N HIS A 125 -7.96 -14.07 -2.92
CA HIS A 125 -8.96 -14.37 -3.94
C HIS A 125 -8.45 -15.43 -4.92
N TRP A 126 -7.19 -15.32 -5.32
CA TRP A 126 -6.54 -16.32 -6.13
C TRP A 126 -6.54 -17.71 -5.44
N MET A 127 -6.26 -17.81 -4.14
CA MET A 127 -6.38 -19.07 -3.38
C MET A 127 -7.83 -19.61 -3.36
N GLN A 128 -8.83 -18.73 -3.30
CA GLN A 128 -10.24 -19.14 -3.36
C GLN A 128 -10.62 -19.71 -4.74
N VAL A 129 -10.11 -19.11 -5.81
CA VAL A 129 -10.31 -19.62 -7.18
C VAL A 129 -9.62 -20.98 -7.34
N VAL A 130 -8.41 -21.14 -6.80
CA VAL A 130 -7.65 -22.40 -6.84
C VAL A 130 -8.33 -23.51 -6.05
N SER A 131 -8.92 -23.19 -4.90
CA SER A 131 -9.69 -24.13 -4.09
C SER A 131 -11.07 -24.46 -4.65
N GLY A 132 -11.48 -23.83 -5.76
CA GLY A 132 -12.80 -24.01 -6.35
C GLY A 132 -13.93 -23.40 -5.52
N THR A 133 -13.59 -22.61 -4.49
CA THR A 133 -14.56 -21.93 -3.61
C THR A 133 -15.06 -20.60 -4.17
N SER A 134 -14.45 -20.11 -5.25
CA SER A 134 -14.88 -18.90 -5.94
C SER A 134 -14.84 -19.06 -7.47
N SER A 135 -15.80 -18.43 -8.15
CA SER A 135 -15.84 -18.40 -9.61
C SER A 135 -14.67 -17.59 -10.17
N ARG A 136 -14.18 -17.97 -11.35
CA ARG A 136 -13.06 -17.32 -12.04
C ARG A 136 -13.47 -15.93 -12.56
N LYS A 137 -13.57 -14.93 -11.68
CA LYS A 137 -13.66 -13.53 -12.07
C LYS A 137 -12.30 -13.06 -12.58
N SER A 138 -12.28 -12.10 -13.50
CA SER A 138 -11.01 -11.50 -13.91
C SER A 138 -10.43 -10.72 -12.72
N LEU A 139 -9.10 -10.78 -12.52
CA LEU A 139 -8.42 -10.02 -11.46
C LEU A 139 -8.69 -8.52 -11.57
N ALA A 140 -8.87 -8.00 -12.78
CA ALA A 140 -9.27 -6.60 -13.01
C ALA A 140 -10.67 -6.30 -12.45
N THR A 141 -11.60 -7.25 -12.52
CA THR A 141 -12.93 -7.14 -11.93
C THR A 141 -12.85 -7.18 -10.40
N VAL A 142 -12.01 -8.06 -9.85
CA VAL A 142 -11.77 -8.15 -8.40
C VAL A 142 -11.14 -6.86 -7.90
N SER A 143 -10.08 -6.37 -8.54
CA SER A 143 -9.49 -5.07 -8.26
C SER A 143 -10.53 -3.95 -8.21
N ARG A 144 -11.41 -3.85 -9.21
CA ARG A 144 -12.46 -2.82 -9.25
C ARG A 144 -13.51 -2.99 -8.16
N GLU A 145 -13.93 -4.22 -7.88
CA GLU A 145 -14.89 -4.51 -6.79
C GLU A 145 -14.27 -4.20 -5.43
N MET A 146 -12.96 -4.43 -5.28
CA MET A 146 -12.20 -4.13 -4.07
C MET A 146 -11.96 -2.64 -3.90
N GLU A 147 -11.58 -1.93 -4.97
CA GLU A 147 -11.51 -0.46 -5.01
C GLU A 147 -12.86 0.15 -4.60
N ALA A 148 -13.97 -0.36 -5.15
CA ALA A 148 -15.31 0.08 -4.78
C ALA A 148 -15.67 -0.24 -3.32
N THR A 149 -15.28 -1.41 -2.82
CA THR A 149 -15.52 -1.81 -1.42
C THR A 149 -14.69 -0.99 -0.43
N MET A 150 -13.45 -0.68 -0.79
CA MET A 150 -12.55 0.16 0.00
C MET A 150 -13.03 1.61 0.01
N MET A 151 -13.45 2.15 -1.13
CA MET A 151 -14.11 3.47 -1.22
C MET A 151 -15.36 3.54 -0.32
N LYS A 152 -16.15 2.47 -0.27
CA LYS A 152 -17.34 2.39 0.59
C LYS A 152 -16.98 2.38 2.08
N ARG A 153 -16.08 1.49 2.52
CA ARG A 153 -15.62 1.45 3.92
C ARG A 153 -14.99 2.76 4.38
N PHE A 154 -14.40 3.51 3.45
CA PHE A 154 -13.81 4.81 3.74
C PHE A 154 -14.86 5.90 3.94
N ASN A 155 -15.91 5.94 3.13
CA ASN A 155 -17.05 6.84 3.34
C ASN A 155 -17.79 6.57 4.66
N ASP A 156 -17.69 5.35 5.19
CA ASP A 156 -18.29 5.00 6.47
C ASP A 156 -17.43 5.43 7.68
N ILE A 157 -16.19 5.90 7.47
CA ILE A 157 -15.23 6.34 8.51
C ILE A 157 -15.12 7.88 8.59
N VAL A 158 -15.61 8.60 7.60
CA VAL A 158 -15.68 10.09 7.54
C VAL A 158 -17.05 10.58 7.97
#